data_AF-A0A0S7XZM6-F1
#
_entry.id   AF-A0A0S7XZM6-F1
#
_cell.length_a   1.000
_cell.length_b   1.000
_cell.length_c   1.000
_cell.angle_alpha   90.00
_cell.angle_beta   90.00
_cell.angle_gamma   90.00
#
_symmetry.space_group_name_H-M   'P 1'
#
loop_
_entity.id
_entity.type
_entity.pdbx_description
1 polymer ?
#
loop_
_entity_poly.entity_id
_entity_poly.type
_entity_poly.pdbx_seq_one_letter_code
_entity_poly.pdbx_strand_id
1 'polypeptide(L)' 'MAIVQIKENENFDVALRRFKRLCEKVGILSRLRQLEFYEKPTAKRKRKRAAAIKRNLKRVSKEQQSLQRRSGTRR' A
#
# COMPACT_ATOMS: atom_id res chain seq x y z
N MET A 1 -1.86 12.86 6.69
CA MET A 1 -3.11 13.58 6.39
C MET A 1 -3.35 13.46 4.89
N ALA A 2 -4.59 13.22 4.45
CA ALA A 2 -4.92 13.11 3.03
C ALA A 2 -5.67 14.38 2.61
N ILE A 3 -5.15 15.12 1.63
CA ILE A 3 -5.73 16.36 1.11
C ILE A 3 -5.79 16.23 -0.40
N VAL A 4 -6.95 16.51 -1.00
CA VAL A 4 -7.15 16.53 -2.45
C VAL A 4 -7.74 17.90 -2.81
N GLN A 5 -7.02 18.63 -3.66
CA GLN A 5 -7.49 19.90 -4.22
C GLN A 5 -8.30 19.58 -5.48
N ILE A 6 -9.53 20.10 -5.56
CA ILE A 6 -10.43 19.90 -6.71
C ILE A 6 -10.21 21.06 -7.67
N LYS A 7 -10.01 20.77 -8.96
CA LYS A 7 -9.93 21.79 -10.02
C LYS A 7 -11.31 22.03 -10.64
N GLU A 8 -11.52 23.22 -11.19
CA GLU A 8 -12.84 23.68 -11.69
C GLU A 8 -13.45 22.80 -12.79
N ASN A 9 -12.64 22.11 -13.60
CA ASN A 9 -13.09 21.23 -14.69
C ASN A 9 -13.11 19.73 -14.34
N GLU A 10 -13.12 19.36 -13.06
CA GLU A 10 -13.18 17.95 -12.66
C GLU A 10 -14.55 17.56 -12.09
N ASN A 11 -15.12 16.46 -12.61
CA ASN A 11 -16.28 15.84 -12.00
C ASN A 11 -15.97 15.41 -10.56
N PHE A 12 -16.84 15.79 -9.63
CA PHE A 12 -16.70 15.51 -8.19
C PHE A 12 -16.43 14.03 -7.87
N ASP A 13 -17.07 13.11 -8.58
CA ASP A 13 -16.88 11.66 -8.39
C ASP A 13 -15.44 11.18 -8.64
N VAL A 14 -14.74 11.84 -9.56
CA VAL A 14 -13.33 11.54 -9.87
C VAL A 14 -12.42 12.04 -8.76
N ALA A 15 -12.73 13.20 -8.17
CA ALA A 15 -12.03 13.72 -7.00
C ALA A 15 -12.25 12.82 -5.78
N LEU A 16 -13.48 12.37 -5.53
CA LEU A 16 -13.81 11.43 -4.45
C LEU A 16 -13.05 10.11 -4.58
N ARG A 17 -12.98 9.57 -5.80
CA ARG A 17 -12.23 8.33 -6.08
C ARG A 17 -10.73 8.50 -5.81
N ARG A 18 -10.15 9.65 -6.16
CA ARG A 18 -8.74 9.98 -5.85
C ARG A 18 -8.52 10.12 -4.35
N PHE A 19 -9.44 10.74 -3.64
CA PHE A 19 -9.37 10.85 -2.18
C PHE A 19 -9.40 9.49 -1.50
N LYS A 20 -10.33 8.59 -1.90
CA LYS A 20 -10.38 7.21 -1.37
C LYS A 20 -9.05 6.47 -1.58
N ARG A 21 -8.49 6.53 -2.79
CA ARG A 21 -7.16 5.95 -3.10
C ARG A 21 -6.04 6.58 -2.26
N LEU A 22 -6.08 7.90 -2.02
CA LEU A 22 -5.09 8.59 -1.21
C LEU A 22 -5.16 8.14 0.26
N CYS A 23 -6.36 8.00 0.83
CA CYS A 23 -6.57 7.48 2.18
C CYS A 23 -6.05 6.04 2.34
N GLU A 24 -6.25 5.19 1.33
CA GLU A 24 -5.69 3.83 1.28
C GLU A 24 -4.16 3.85 1.15
N LYS A 25 -3.60 4.71 0.29
CA LYS A 25 -2.16 4.86 0.08
C LYS A 25 -1.44 5.33 1.34
N VAL A 26 -2.00 6.33 2.02
CA VAL A 26 -1.49 6.84 3.30
C VAL A 26 -1.68 5.81 4.42
N GLY A 27 -2.60 4.86 4.25
CA GLY A 27 -2.82 3.77 5.19
C GLY A 27 -3.57 4.19 6.45
N ILE A 28 -4.46 5.17 6.35
CA ILE A 28 -5.22 5.72 7.50
C ILE A 28 -5.99 4.58 8.21
N LEU A 29 -6.68 3.74 7.44
CA LEU A 29 -7.41 2.57 7.98
C LEU A 29 -6.48 1.56 8.66
N SER A 30 -5.29 1.35 8.11
CA SER A 30 -4.30 0.45 8.73
C SER A 30 -3.77 1.03 10.04
N ARG A 31 -3.71 2.35 10.18
CA ARG A 31 -3.29 3.00 11.42
C ARG A 31 -4.37 2.93 12.48
N LEU A 32 -5.64 3.15 12.12
CA LEU A 32 -6.78 3.03 13.03
C LEU A 32 -6.82 1.63 13.67
N ARG A 33 -6.76 0.57 12.87
CA ARG A 33 -6.70 -0.82 13.36
C ARG A 33 -5.51 -1.13 14.27
N GLN A 34 -4.41 -0.38 14.16
CA GLN A 34 -3.24 -0.56 15.03
C GLN A 34 -3.36 0.21 16.34
N LEU A 35 -4.23 1.22 16.41
CA LEU A 35 -4.47 2.08 17.56
C LEU A 35 -5.70 1.67 18.38
N GLU A 36 -6.62 0.90 17.79
CA GLU A 36 -7.81 0.37 18.46
C GLU A 36 -7.50 -0.37 19.77
N PHE A 37 -6.32 -0.98 19.88
CA PHE A 37 -5.87 -1.67 21.09
C PHE A 37 -4.42 -1.33 21.43
N TYR A 38 -4.10 -1.36 22.72
CA TYR A 38 -2.71 -1.24 23.15
C TYR A 38 -1.90 -2.44 22.67
N GLU A 39 -0.85 -2.16 21.92
CA GLU A 39 0.11 -3.17 21.53
C GLU A 39 1.42 -3.03 22.34
N LYS A 40 1.71 -4.09 23.10
CA LYS A 40 3.07 -4.59 23.42
C LYS A 40 4.20 -3.94 22.60
N PRO A 41 5.14 -3.10 23.10
CA PRO A 41 6.30 -2.68 22.31
C PRO A 41 7.03 -3.83 21.59
N THR A 42 7.12 -5.01 22.22
CA THR A 42 7.71 -6.22 21.63
C THR A 42 6.86 -6.80 20.51
N ALA A 43 5.54 -6.87 20.67
CA ALA A 43 4.60 -7.30 19.63
C ALA A 43 4.67 -6.36 18.41
N LYS A 44 4.74 -5.04 18.63
CA LYS A 44 4.90 -4.04 17.56
C LYS A 44 6.16 -4.26 16.73
N ARG A 45 7.28 -4.57 17.40
CA ARG A 45 8.54 -4.91 16.74
C ARG A 45 8.44 -6.21 15.93
N LYS A 46 7.84 -7.27 16.49
CA LYS A 46 7.63 -8.55 15.79
C LYS A 46 6.75 -8.38 14.55
N ARG A 47 5.64 -7.66 14.68
CA ARG A 47 4.71 -7.37 13.56
C ARG A 47 5.41 -6.63 12.42
N LYS A 48 6.17 -5.57 12.74
CA LYS A 48 6.92 -4.80 11.73
C LYS A 48 7.94 -5.65 10.98
N ARG A 49 8.68 -6.52 11.68
CA ARG A 49 9.65 -7.45 11.06
C ARG A 49 8.95 -8.43 10.11
N ALA A 50 7.89 -9.08 10.56
CA ALA A 50 7.11 -10.00 9.72
C ALA A 50 6.55 -9.31 8.45
N ALA A 51 6.01 -8.10 8.60
CA ALA A 51 5.52 -7.31 7.47
C ALA A 51 6.65 -6.94 6.47
N ALA A 52 7.85 -6.59 6.95
CA ALA A 52 9.00 -6.29 6.10
C ALA A 52 9.47 -7.53 5.31
N ILE A 53 9.58 -8.68 5.97
CA ILE A 53 9.94 -9.95 5.33
C ILE A 53 8.93 -10.29 4.23
N LYS A 54 7.63 -10.24 4.55
CA LYS A 54 6.56 -10.51 3.57
C LYS A 54 6.59 -9.56 2.36
N ARG A 55 6.89 -8.28 2.58
CA ARG A 55 7.04 -7.30 1.48
C ARG A 55 8.24 -7.62 0.60
N ASN A 56 9.38 -8.00 1.18
CA ASN A 56 10.57 -8.37 0.40
C ASN A 56 10.32 -9.63 -0.44
N LEU A 57 9.73 -10.67 0.16
CA LEU A 57 9.37 -11.90 -0.57
C LEU A 57 8.43 -11.61 -1.75
N LYS A 58 7.41 -10.76 -1.54
CA LYS A 58 6.50 -10.35 -2.62
C LYS A 58 7.21 -9.56 -3.73
N ARG A 59 8.19 -8.72 -3.37
CA ARG A 59 9.00 -7.95 -4.34
C ARG A 59 9.84 -8.89 -5.20
N VAL A 60 10.59 -9.80 -4.56
CA VAL A 60 11.45 -10.78 -5.26
C VAL A 60 10.62 -11.67 -6.17
N SER A 61 9.49 -12.20 -5.69
CA SER A 61 8.60 -13.03 -6.52
C SER A 61 8.09 -12.30 -7.77
N LYS A 62 7.71 -11.02 -7.65
CA LYS A 62 7.30 -10.19 -8.80
C LYS A 62 8.44 -9.93 -9.77
N GLU A 63 9.64 -9.69 -9.26
CA GLU A 63 10.83 -9.45 -10.06
C GLU A 63 11.20 -10.69 -10.88
N GLN A 64 11.22 -11.86 -10.24
CA GLN A 64 11.40 -13.15 -10.91
C GLN A 64 10.35 -13.40 -12.00
N GLN A 65 9.07 -13.15 -11.71
CA GLN A 65 7.99 -13.27 -12.70
C GLN A 65 8.18 -12.31 -13.88
N SER A 66 8.65 -11.07 -13.64
CA SER A 66 8.90 -10.10 -14.69
C SER A 66 10.08 -10.48 -15.59
N LEU A 67 11.12 -11.07 -15.02
CA LEU A 67 12.28 -11.57 -15.75
C LEU A 67 11.92 -12.79 -16.61
N GLN A 68 11.15 -13.73 -16.05
CA GLN A 68 10.63 -14.90 -16.80
C GLN A 68 9.74 -14.47 -17.98
N ARG A 69 8.88 -13.46 -17.79
CA ARG A 69 8.07 -12.89 -18.88
C ARG A 69 8.92 -12.28 -19.98
N ARG A 70 9.99 -11.55 -19.62
CA ARG A 70 10.92 -10.94 -20.59
C ARG A 70 11.72 -11.99 -21.37
N SER A 71 12.12 -13.10 -20.73
CA SER A 71 12.80 -14.20 -21.42
C SER A 71 11.87 -15.01 -22.34
N GLY A 72 10.57 -15.01 -22.07
CA GLY A 72 9.55 -15.69 -22.89
C GLY A 72 9.11 -14.93 -24.15
N THR A 73 9.57 -13.69 -24.37
CA THR A 73 9.25 -12.88 -25.57
C THR A 73 10.29 -13.04 -26.70
N ARG A 74 11.08 -14.13 -26.69
CA ARG A 74 11.93 -14.51 -27.83
C ARG A 74 11.27 -15.61 -28.66
N ARG A 75 10.18 -15.26 -29.34
CA ARG A 75 9.74 -15.82 -30.62
C ARG A 75 9.04 -14.73 -31.40
#